data_AF-A0A3B8XRT3-F1
#
_entry.id   AF-A0A3B8XRT3-F1
#
_cell.length_a   1.000
_cell.length_b   1.000
_cell.length_c   1.000
_cell.angle_alpha   90.00
_cell.angle_beta   90.00
_cell.angle_gamma   90.00
#
_symmetry.space_group_name_H-M   'P 1'
#
loop_
_entity.id
_entity.type
_entity.pdbx_description
1 polymer ?
#
loop_
_entity_poly.entity_id
_entity_poly.type
_entity_poly.pdbx_seq_one_letter_code
_entity_poly.pdbx_strand_id
1 'polypeptide(L)'
;EVVGVTLSHEQLKVAQRRAEERGLADKVEFRLQDYRLIKENFDRVVSVGMFEHVGVGHYREYFDGVMNLLTHDGVALIHTIGRLDGPGSTNPWIAKYIFPGG
;
A
#
# COMPACT_ATOMS: atom_id res chain seq x y z
N GLU A 1 -7.36 2.07 -16.54
CA GLU A 1 -8.16 1.81 -15.33
C GLU A 1 -7.22 1.68 -14.15
N VAL A 2 -7.66 2.02 -12.93
CA VAL A 2 -6.84 1.99 -11.71
C VAL A 2 -7.69 1.49 -10.55
N VAL A 3 -7.15 0.58 -9.75
CA VAL A 3 -7.76 0.13 -8.49
C VAL A 3 -6.93 0.67 -7.32
N GLY A 4 -7.56 1.38 -6.39
CA GLY A 4 -6.96 1.80 -5.13
C GLY A 4 -7.61 1.07 -3.95
N VAL A 5 -6.81 0.65 -2.97
CA VAL A 5 -7.33 0.00 -1.76
C VAL A 5 -6.91 0.74 -0.50
N THR A 6 -7.78 0.75 0.50
CA THR A 6 -7.52 1.33 1.81
C THR A 6 -8.33 0.59 2.88
N LEU A 7 -7.88 0.67 4.13
CA LEU A 7 -8.64 0.26 5.31
C LEU A 7 -9.38 1.44 5.99
N SER A 8 -9.20 2.67 5.48
CA SER A 8 -9.79 3.87 6.04
C SER A 8 -11.04 4.30 5.25
N HIS A 9 -12.19 4.30 5.93
CA HIS A 9 -13.44 4.81 5.39
C HIS A 9 -13.33 6.29 5.00
N GLU A 10 -12.59 7.09 5.76
CA GLU A 10 -12.44 8.52 5.49
C GLU A 10 -11.57 8.79 4.26
N GLN A 11 -10.47 8.02 4.09
CA GLN A 11 -9.67 8.11 2.88
C GLN A 11 -10.48 7.69 1.65
N LEU A 12 -11.28 6.62 1.76
CA LEU A 12 -12.14 6.15 0.67
C LEU A 12 -13.10 7.25 0.22
N LYS A 13 -13.84 7.86 1.15
CA LYS A 13 -14.77 8.98 0.85
C LYS A 13 -14.07 10.13 0.13
N VAL A 14 -12.88 10.52 0.58
CA VAL A 14 -12.11 11.61 -0.04
C VAL A 14 -11.62 11.23 -1.43
N ALA A 15 -11.15 10.00 -1.61
CA ALA A 15 -10.66 9.51 -2.90
C ALA A 15 -11.77 9.48 -3.97
N GLN A 16 -12.95 8.94 -3.62
CA GLN A 16 -14.12 8.90 -4.48
C GLN A 16 -14.57 10.31 -4.89
N ARG A 17 -14.75 11.21 -3.90
CA ARG A 17 -15.13 12.61 -4.18
C ARG A 17 -14.15 13.30 -5.13
N ARG A 18 -12.84 13.12 -4.92
CA ARG A 18 -11.81 13.72 -5.78
C ARG A 18 -11.82 13.16 -7.20
N ALA A 19 -12.21 11.89 -7.37
CA ALA A 19 -12.34 11.30 -8.70
C ALA A 19 -13.56 11.84 -9.44
N GLU A 20 -14.70 12.00 -8.74
CA GLU A 20 -15.91 12.63 -9.27
C GLU A 20 -15.64 14.09 -9.69
N GLU A 21 -15.04 14.89 -8.82
CA GLU A 21 -14.69 16.29 -9.09
C GLU A 21 -13.76 16.46 -10.31
N ARG A 22 -12.99 15.43 -10.64
CA ARG A 22 -12.06 15.42 -11.79
C ARG A 22 -12.62 14.71 -13.02
N GLY A 23 -13.84 14.19 -12.98
CA GLY A 23 -14.44 13.43 -14.07
C GLY A 23 -13.68 12.15 -14.40
N LEU A 24 -13.11 11.48 -13.39
CA LEU A 24 -12.33 10.24 -13.53
C LEU A 24 -13.03 9.01 -12.93
N ALA A 25 -14.27 9.17 -12.44
CA ALA A 25 -15.00 8.12 -11.73
C ALA A 25 -15.24 6.84 -12.57
N ASP A 26 -15.22 6.96 -13.90
CA ASP A 26 -15.32 5.85 -14.86
C ASP A 26 -13.99 5.10 -15.07
N LYS A 27 -12.87 5.64 -14.57
CA LYS A 27 -11.52 5.10 -14.79
C LYS A 27 -10.85 4.58 -13.52
N VAL A 28 -11.43 4.85 -12.35
CA VAL A 28 -10.87 4.48 -11.06
C VAL A 28 -11.89 3.75 -10.19
N GLU A 29 -11.43 2.71 -9.52
CA GLU A 29 -12.17 2.00 -8.50
C GLU A 29 -11.44 2.16 -7.17
N PHE A 30 -12.16 2.48 -6.09
CA PHE A 30 -11.60 2.52 -4.75
C PHE A 30 -12.32 1.51 -3.86
N ARG A 31 -11.56 0.63 -3.20
CA ARG A 31 -12.10 -0.44 -2.36
C ARG A 31 -11.69 -0.24 -0.90
N LEU A 32 -12.65 -0.43 0.00
CA LEU A 32 -12.36 -0.60 1.41
C LEU A 32 -12.00 -2.08 1.65
N GLN A 33 -10.74 -2.43 1.43
CA GLN A 33 -10.30 -3.82 1.40
C GLN A 33 -8.84 -3.93 1.87
N ASP A 34 -8.54 -5.02 2.57
CA ASP A 34 -7.18 -5.42 2.86
C ASP A 34 -6.50 -5.93 1.58
N TYR A 35 -5.34 -5.37 1.24
CA TYR A 35 -4.60 -5.74 0.03
C TYR A 35 -4.27 -7.24 -0.02
N ARG A 36 -4.11 -7.90 1.13
CA ARG A 36 -3.82 -9.34 1.24
C ARG A 36 -4.94 -10.24 0.72
N LEU A 37 -6.15 -9.69 0.58
CA LEU A 37 -7.34 -10.41 0.13
C LEU A 37 -7.63 -10.23 -1.36
N ILE A 38 -6.85 -9.41 -2.07
CA ILE A 38 -7.02 -9.20 -3.51
C ILE A 38 -6.58 -10.47 -4.26
N LYS A 39 -7.38 -10.89 -5.26
CA LYS A 39 -7.17 -12.13 -6.03
C LYS A 39 -7.12 -11.90 -7.55
N GLU A 40 -6.91 -10.67 -7.98
CA GLU A 40 -6.74 -10.30 -9.38
C GLU A 40 -5.29 -9.88 -9.67
N ASN A 41 -4.91 -9.89 -10.95
CA ASN A 41 -3.59 -9.50 -11.40
C ASN A 41 -3.61 -8.15 -12.11
N PHE A 42 -2.52 -7.40 -11.97
CA PHE A 42 -2.33 -6.06 -12.51
C PHE A 42 -1.04 -6.00 -13.31
N ASP A 43 -1.05 -5.21 -14.37
CA ASP A 43 0.18 -4.91 -15.12
C ASP A 43 1.15 -4.07 -14.30
N ARG A 44 0.63 -3.22 -13.41
CA ARG A 44 1.43 -2.30 -12.59
C ARG A 44 0.91 -2.28 -11.17
N VAL A 45 1.82 -2.38 -10.20
CA VAL A 45 1.52 -2.21 -8.77
C VAL A 45 2.35 -1.06 -8.23
N VAL A 46 1.72 -0.15 -7.49
CA VAL A 46 2.41 0.95 -6.79
C VAL A 46 2.03 0.89 -5.32
N SER A 47 3.02 0.83 -4.43
CA SER A 47 2.81 0.88 -2.99
C SER A 47 3.67 1.98 -2.40
N VAL A 48 3.05 2.94 -1.71
CA VAL A 48 3.72 4.14 -1.18
C VAL A 48 3.48 4.21 0.32
N GLY A 49 4.55 4.20 1.10
CA GLY A 49 4.50 4.42 2.55
C GLY A 49 3.74 3.34 3.33
N MET A 50 3.50 2.18 2.71
CA MET A 50 2.78 1.07 3.34
C MET A 50 3.73 0.03 3.95
N PHE A 51 4.92 -0.11 3.38
CA PHE A 51 5.85 -1.18 3.73
C PHE A 51 6.47 -0.99 5.13
N GLU A 52 6.62 0.26 5.56
CA GLU A 52 7.07 0.64 6.91
C GLU A 52 6.19 -0.01 8.00
N HIS A 53 4.89 -0.16 7.72
CA HIS A 53 3.88 -0.67 8.64
C HIS A 53 3.68 -2.19 8.60
N VAL A 54 4.43 -2.89 7.74
CA VAL A 54 4.34 -4.36 7.61
C VAL A 54 5.07 -5.07 8.76
N GLY A 55 6.18 -4.48 9.21
CA GLY A 55 7.09 -5.08 10.18
C GLY A 55 7.98 -6.18 9.60
N VAL A 56 9.21 -6.27 10.12
CA VAL A 56 10.30 -7.11 9.56
C VAL A 56 9.91 -8.58 9.40
N GLY A 57 9.10 -9.12 10.32
CA GLY A 57 8.65 -10.52 10.28
C GLY A 57 7.74 -10.86 9.10
N HIS A 58 7.13 -9.87 8.44
CA HIS A 58 6.16 -10.06 7.36
C HIS A 58 6.66 -9.56 5.99
N TYR A 59 7.93 -9.19 5.87
CA TYR A 59 8.48 -8.68 4.60
C TYR A 59 8.32 -9.67 3.45
N ARG A 60 8.62 -10.95 3.69
CA ARG A 60 8.45 -11.98 2.67
C ARG A 60 6.98 -12.13 2.25
N GLU A 61 6.07 -12.19 3.21
CA GLU A 61 4.63 -12.27 2.95
C GLU A 61 4.14 -11.07 2.11
N TYR A 62 4.61 -9.87 2.41
CA TYR A 62 4.29 -8.67 1.64
C TYR A 62 4.77 -8.78 0.19
N PHE A 63 6.04 -9.12 -0.05
CA PHE A 63 6.58 -9.21 -1.41
C PHE A 63 6.00 -10.40 -2.19
N ASP A 64 5.73 -11.53 -1.54
CA ASP A 64 5.00 -12.66 -2.15
C ASP A 64 3.58 -12.22 -2.54
N GLY A 65 2.91 -11.43 -1.69
CA GLY A 65 1.63 -10.79 -1.99
C GLY A 65 1.71 -9.88 -3.21
N VAL A 66 2.68 -8.97 -3.27
CA VAL A 66 2.90 -8.08 -4.44
C VAL A 66 3.15 -8.90 -5.71
N MET A 67 3.97 -9.95 -5.64
CA MET A 67 4.25 -10.82 -6.78
C MET A 67 2.97 -11.51 -7.29
N ASN A 68 2.12 -12.00 -6.38
CA ASN A 68 0.84 -12.64 -6.73
C ASN A 68 -0.18 -11.68 -7.35
N LEU A 69 0.00 -10.37 -7.16
CA LEU A 69 -0.83 -9.33 -7.77
C LEU A 69 -0.32 -8.90 -9.14
N LEU A 70 0.86 -9.32 -9.58
CA LEU A 70 1.40 -8.92 -10.88
C LEU A 70 1.02 -9.93 -11.97
N THR A 71 0.86 -9.44 -13.20
CA THR A 71 0.90 -10.29 -14.39
C THR A 71 2.33 -10.79 -14.64
N HIS A 72 2.52 -11.72 -15.59
CA HIS A 72 3.86 -12.27 -15.90
C HIS A 72 4.89 -11.19 -16.26
N ASP A 73 4.46 -10.17 -17.04
CA ASP A 73 5.28 -9.02 -17.45
C ASP A 73 5.00 -7.77 -16.59
N GLY A 74 4.41 -7.98 -15.41
CA GLY A 74 4.02 -6.92 -14.50
C GLY A 74 5.23 -6.22 -13.86
N VAL A 75 5.06 -4.95 -13.51
CA VAL A 75 6.10 -4.17 -12.82
C VAL A 75 5.53 -3.55 -11.54
N ALA A 76 6.24 -3.76 -10.42
CA ALA A 76 5.93 -3.09 -9.16
C ALA A 76 6.92 -1.95 -8.86
N LEU A 77 6.39 -0.84 -8.34
CA LEU A 77 7.17 0.21 -7.70
C LEU A 77 6.79 0.25 -6.21
N ILE A 78 7.77 -0.05 -5.36
CA ILE A 78 7.62 0.01 -3.91
C ILE A 78 8.40 1.22 -3.40
N HIS A 79 7.70 2.20 -2.85
CA HIS A 79 8.28 3.41 -2.27
C HIS A 79 8.13 3.35 -0.76
N THR A 80 9.26 3.37 -0.05
CA THR A 80 9.32 3.23 1.41
C THR A 80 10.50 3.99 1.99
N ILE A 81 10.35 4.45 3.23
CA ILE A 81 11.43 5.03 4.02
C ILE A 81 12.41 3.91 4.42
N GLY A 82 13.64 4.02 3.94
CA GLY A 82 14.72 3.09 4.25
C GLY A 82 15.70 3.61 5.30
N ARG A 83 16.52 2.70 5.82
CA ARG A 83 17.69 3.01 6.66
C ARG A 83 18.96 2.60 5.94
N LEU A 84 20.02 3.38 6.15
CA LEU A 84 21.35 3.07 5.60
C LEU A 84 22.16 2.19 6.56
N ASP A 85 21.89 2.27 7.86
CA ASP A 85 22.63 1.64 8.95
C ASP A 85 22.08 0.26 9.31
N GLY A 86 22.07 -0.68 8.35
CA GLY A 86 21.65 -2.06 8.59
C GLY A 86 20.23 -2.22 9.20
N PRO A 87 19.84 -3.43 9.62
CA PRO A 87 18.57 -3.64 10.30
C PRO A 87 18.61 -3.09 11.73
N GLY A 88 17.60 -2.30 12.10
CA GLY A 88 17.48 -1.72 13.44
C GLY A 88 16.03 -1.42 13.80
N SER A 89 15.77 -1.16 15.08
CA SER A 89 14.43 -0.83 15.57
C SER A 89 14.05 0.63 15.32
N THR A 90 12.75 0.90 15.18
CA THR A 90 12.20 2.26 15.14
C THR A 90 12.61 3.04 16.39
N ASN A 91 12.89 4.33 16.22
CA ASN A 91 13.22 5.22 17.34
C ASN A 91 12.16 5.11 18.46
N PRO A 92 12.55 4.93 19.74
CA PRO A 92 11.59 4.69 20.83
C PRO A 92 10.53 5.79 21.02
N TRP A 93 10.88 7.05 20.76
CA TRP A 93 9.92 8.16 20.85
C TRP A 93 8.91 8.10 19.70
N ILE A 94 9.38 7.87 18.47
CA ILE A 94 8.51 7.70 17.30
C ILE A 94 7.57 6.51 17.51
N ALA A 95 8.09 5.38 17.98
CA ALA A 95 7.31 4.19 18.25
C ALA A 95 6.26 4.41 19.35
N LYS A 96 6.54 5.25 20.34
CA LYS A 96 5.60 5.52 21.45
C LYS A 96 4.52 6.55 21.08
N TYR A 97 4.84 7.56 20.28
CA TYR A 97 3.99 8.74 20.13
C TYR A 97 3.47 9.02 18.72
N ILE A 98 4.12 8.49 17.68
CA ILE A 98 3.81 8.85 16.28
C ILE A 98 3.36 7.62 15.49
N PHE A 99 4.17 6.56 15.47
CA PHE A 99 3.89 5.31 14.73
C PHE A 99 4.03 4.10 15.65
N PRO A 100 3.02 3.80 16.48
CA PRO A 100 2.99 2.59 17.28
C PRO A 100 2.95 1.35 16.37
N GLY A 101 3.90 0.42 16.59
CA GLY A 101 4.05 -0.79 15.79
C GLY A 101 5.11 -0.70 14.69
N GLY A 102 5.56 0.51 14.36
CA GLY A 102 6.31 0.76 13.12
C GLY A 102 5.34 0.92 11.97
#